data_AF-A0A845CDW2-F1
#
_entry.id   AF-A0A845CDW2-F1
#
_cell.length_a   1.000
_cell.length_b   1.000
_cell.length_c   1.000
_cell.angle_alpha   90.00
_cell.angle_beta   90.00
_cell.angle_gamma   90.00
#
_symmetry.space_group_name_H-M   'P 1'
#
loop_
_entity.id
_entity.type
_entity.pdbx_description
1 polymer ?
#
loop_
_entity_poly.entity_id
_entity_poly.type
_entity_poly.pdbx_seq_one_letter_code
_entity_poly.pdbx_strand_id
1 'polypeptide(L)'
;MNLAAYIHPAFQIGALSLGLIVLANGLRVRRSRKGGAGAETARAARLHMRLGRWFVAMFTAGYVLGLGGMRFALEGPLYETAHSYFATLALGLFWTTAWLGRRLRKNLGNDDLRQIHSYCGFLAVFIALFVAVLGMRLLP
;
A
#
# COMPACT_ATOMS: atom_id res chain seq x y z
N MET A 1 -22.53 6.40 19.39
CA MET A 1 -21.35 6.03 18.56
C MET A 1 -21.85 5.60 17.19
N ASN A 2 -21.46 6.30 16.12
CA ASN A 2 -21.75 5.85 14.76
C ASN A 2 -20.70 4.81 14.36
N LEU A 3 -21.06 3.52 14.43
CA LEU A 3 -20.15 2.41 14.11
C LEU A 3 -19.56 2.51 12.70
N ALA A 4 -20.29 3.14 11.76
CA ALA A 4 -19.84 3.31 10.38
C ALA A 4 -18.53 4.10 10.27
N ALA A 5 -18.28 5.07 11.17
CA ALA A 5 -17.04 5.86 11.21
C ALA A 5 -15.80 4.99 11.48
N TYR A 6 -15.97 3.82 12.12
CA TYR A 6 -14.88 2.94 12.52
C TYR A 6 -14.60 1.80 11.52
N ILE A 7 -15.49 1.57 10.54
CA ILE A 7 -15.34 0.50 9.56
C ILE A 7 -14.13 0.77 8.65
N HIS A 8 -14.05 1.96 8.05
CA HIS A 8 -12.92 2.35 7.20
C HIS A 8 -11.55 2.26 7.89
N PRO A 9 -11.32 2.89 9.07
CA PRO A 9 -10.02 2.83 9.73
C PRO A 9 -9.65 1.40 10.16
N ALA A 10 -10.59 0.60 10.69
CA ALA A 10 -10.32 -0.79 11.04
C ALA A 10 -9.89 -1.61 9.81
N PHE A 11 -10.59 -1.43 8.69
CA PHE A 11 -10.25 -2.09 7.43
C PHE A 11 -8.86 -1.64 6.91
N GLN A 12 -8.56 -0.34 6.96
CA GLN A 12 -7.27 0.19 6.52
C GLN A 12 -6.10 -0.24 7.41
N ILE A 13 -6.30 -0.40 8.72
CA ILE A 13 -5.28 -0.98 9.62
C ILE A 13 -4.95 -2.41 9.18
N GLY A 14 -5.96 -3.21 8.83
CA GLY A 14 -5.76 -4.55 8.27
C GLY A 14 -4.98 -4.54 6.95
N ALA A 15 -5.35 -3.64 6.03
CA ALA A 15 -4.65 -3.47 4.76
C ALA A 15 -3.19 -3.02 4.97
N LEU A 16 -2.93 -2.04 5.84
CA LEU A 16 -1.59 -1.55 6.14
C LEU A 16 -0.72 -2.63 6.81
N SER A 17 -1.29 -3.44 7.70
CA SER A 17 -0.60 -4.59 8.30
C SER A 17 -0.13 -5.58 7.22
N LEU A 18 -0.98 -5.88 6.23
CA LEU A 18 -0.59 -6.65 5.06
C LEU A 18 0.50 -5.93 4.23
N GLY A 19 0.41 -4.60 4.08
CA GLY A 19 1.44 -3.78 3.43
C GLY A 19 2.81 -3.89 4.08
N LEU A 20 2.88 -3.89 5.42
CA LEU A 20 4.11 -4.11 6.17
C LEU A 20 4.69 -5.52 5.95
N ILE A 21 3.83 -6.54 5.87
CA ILE A 21 4.24 -7.90 5.51
C ILE A 21 4.80 -7.95 4.08
N VAL A 22 4.17 -7.26 3.12
CA VAL A 22 4.65 -7.13 1.73
C VAL A 22 6.02 -6.47 1.69
N LEU A 23 6.21 -5.37 2.44
CA LEU A 23 7.48 -4.67 2.56
C LEU A 23 8.57 -5.58 3.16
N ALA A 24 8.28 -6.23 4.29
CA ALA A 24 9.20 -7.16 4.93
C ALA A 24 9.61 -8.29 3.98
N ASN A 25 8.66 -8.82 3.20
CA ASN A 25 8.94 -9.83 2.19
C ASN A 25 9.79 -9.28 1.04
N GLY A 26 9.53 -8.04 0.58
CA GLY A 26 10.35 -7.36 -0.43
C GLY A 26 11.80 -7.16 0.04
N LEU A 27 12.01 -6.81 1.31
CA LEU A 27 13.33 -6.71 1.92
C LEU A 27 14.04 -8.08 2.00
N ARG A 28 13.29 -9.17 2.26
CA ARG A 28 13.83 -10.54 2.19
C ARG A 28 14.26 -10.90 0.77
N VAL A 29 13.47 -10.56 -0.25
CA VAL A 29 13.86 -10.75 -1.67
C VAL A 29 15.16 -10.00 -1.98
N ARG A 30 15.27 -8.74 -1.54
CA ARG A 30 16.47 -7.92 -1.73
C ARG A 30 17.70 -8.54 -1.07
N ARG A 31 17.58 -9.02 0.17
CA ARG A 31 18.68 -9.66 0.91
C ARG A 31 19.10 -10.98 0.27
N SER A 32 18.14 -11.84 -0.07
CA SER A 32 18.40 -13.13 -0.71
C SER A 32 19.15 -12.98 -2.04
N ARG A 33 18.84 -11.96 -2.85
CA ARG A 33 19.59 -11.68 -4.09
C ARG A 33 21.07 -11.36 -3.85
N LYS A 34 21.41 -10.67 -2.75
CA LYS A 34 22.82 -10.35 -2.44
C LYS A 34 23.64 -11.60 -2.10
N GLY A 35 23.01 -12.65 -1.59
CA GLY A 35 23.66 -13.93 -1.25
C GLY A 35 23.71 -14.94 -2.40
N GLY A 36 23.30 -14.56 -3.62
CA GLY A 36 23.13 -15.47 -4.75
C GLY A 36 21.65 -15.79 -4.99
N ALA A 37 21.13 -15.38 -6.15
CA ALA A 37 19.73 -15.62 -6.49
C ALA A 37 19.47 -17.12 -6.74
N GLY A 38 18.55 -17.70 -5.97
CA GLY A 38 18.22 -19.13 -6.04
C GLY A 38 16.72 -19.42 -5.89
N ALA A 39 16.38 -20.69 -5.63
CA ALA A 39 15.00 -21.15 -5.50
C ALA A 39 14.23 -20.40 -4.39
N GLU A 40 14.89 -20.08 -3.28
CA GLU A 40 14.32 -19.30 -2.18
C GLU A 40 13.94 -17.88 -2.62
N THR A 41 14.84 -17.21 -3.36
CA THR A 41 14.58 -15.88 -3.92
C THR A 41 13.35 -15.88 -4.82
N ALA A 42 13.22 -16.91 -5.67
CA ALA A 42 12.07 -17.06 -6.56
C ALA A 42 10.77 -17.29 -5.78
N ARG A 43 10.79 -18.12 -4.72
CA ARG A 43 9.63 -18.35 -3.84
C ARG A 43 9.22 -17.07 -3.12
N ALA A 44 10.18 -16.34 -2.54
CA ALA A 44 9.93 -15.06 -1.88
C ALA A 44 9.36 -14.04 -2.87
N ALA A 45 9.93 -13.91 -4.06
CA ALA A 45 9.43 -12.99 -5.08
C ALA A 45 7.99 -13.31 -5.53
N ARG A 46 7.65 -14.60 -5.70
CA ARG A 46 6.26 -15.02 -5.98
C ARG A 46 5.31 -14.65 -4.85
N LEU A 47 5.73 -14.86 -3.60
CA LEU A 47 4.93 -14.48 -2.44
C LEU A 47 4.74 -12.96 -2.35
N HIS A 48 5.82 -12.18 -2.48
CA HIS A 48 5.78 -10.71 -2.52
C HIS A 48 4.77 -10.21 -3.55
N MET A 49 4.81 -10.77 -4.76
CA MET A 49 3.89 -10.43 -5.83
C MET A 49 2.43 -10.76 -5.53
N ARG A 50 2.17 -11.94 -4.96
CA ARG A 50 0.82 -12.38 -4.61
C ARG A 50 0.25 -11.49 -3.51
N LEU A 51 1.01 -11.28 -2.44
CA LEU A 51 0.61 -10.43 -1.32
C LEU A 51 0.47 -8.97 -1.75
N GLY A 52 1.39 -8.45 -2.57
CA GLY A 52 1.32 -7.09 -3.08
C GLY A 52 0.05 -6.82 -3.90
N ARG A 53 -0.42 -7.81 -4.67
CA ARG A 53 -1.71 -7.70 -5.39
C ARG A 53 -2.88 -7.59 -4.42
N TRP A 54 -2.93 -8.47 -3.42
CA TRP A 54 -3.98 -8.44 -2.39
C TRP A 54 -3.95 -7.15 -1.59
N PHE A 55 -2.76 -6.70 -1.19
CA PHE A 55 -2.57 -5.44 -0.49
C PHE A 55 -3.11 -4.26 -1.30
N VAL A 56 -2.73 -4.12 -2.57
CA VAL A 56 -3.21 -3.02 -3.42
C VAL A 56 -4.72 -3.08 -3.60
N ALA A 57 -5.29 -4.27 -3.79
CA ALA A 57 -6.74 -4.45 -3.90
C ALA A 57 -7.46 -4.02 -2.61
N MET A 58 -6.98 -4.49 -1.44
CA MET A 58 -7.53 -4.11 -0.14
C MET A 58 -7.37 -2.61 0.09
N PHE A 59 -6.18 -2.05 -0.06
CA PHE A 59 -5.93 -0.62 0.17
C PHE A 59 -6.83 0.27 -0.72
N THR A 60 -7.03 -0.13 -1.98
CA THR A 60 -7.96 0.52 -2.91
C THR A 60 -9.42 0.40 -2.44
N ALA A 61 -9.86 -0.81 -2.05
CA ALA A 61 -11.21 -1.03 -1.52
C ALA A 61 -11.46 -0.20 -0.25
N GLY A 62 -10.48 -0.15 0.66
CA GLY A 62 -10.54 0.68 1.85
C GLY A 62 -10.63 2.17 1.51
N TYR A 63 -9.93 2.64 0.49
CA TYR A 63 -10.02 4.04 0.03
C TYR A 63 -11.43 4.36 -0.49
N VAL A 64 -11.99 3.50 -1.34
CA VAL A 64 -13.38 3.65 -1.84
C VAL A 64 -14.38 3.59 -0.68
N LEU A 65 -14.16 2.70 0.29
CA LEU A 65 -14.98 2.60 1.49
C LEU A 65 -14.92 3.87 2.34
N GLY A 66 -13.77 4.55 2.40
CA GLY A 66 -13.63 5.85 3.06
C GLY A 66 -14.45 6.95 2.38
N LEU A 67 -14.35 7.06 1.06
CA LEU A 67 -15.15 8.02 0.29
C LEU A 67 -16.65 7.72 0.39
N GLY A 68 -17.03 6.44 0.29
CA GLY A 68 -18.43 6.01 0.45
C GLY A 68 -18.96 6.28 1.86
N GLY A 69 -18.17 5.99 2.89
CA GLY A 69 -18.52 6.29 4.28
C GLY A 69 -18.73 7.79 4.51
N MET A 70 -17.84 8.63 4.00
CA MET A 70 -18.00 10.09 4.07
C MET A 70 -19.26 10.57 3.36
N ARG A 71 -19.50 10.11 2.11
CA ARG A 71 -20.61 10.59 1.29
C ARG A 71 -21.98 10.12 1.79
N PHE A 72 -22.08 8.86 2.22
CA PHE A 72 -23.36 8.18 2.47
C PHE A 72 -23.68 7.95 3.95
N ALA A 73 -22.68 7.90 4.84
CA ALA A 73 -22.89 7.60 6.26
C ALA A 73 -22.60 8.78 7.19
N LEU A 74 -21.71 9.69 6.79
CA LEU A 74 -21.32 10.85 7.59
C LEU A 74 -21.75 12.20 6.98
N GLU A 75 -22.32 12.17 5.77
CA GLU A 75 -22.80 13.35 5.01
C GLU A 75 -21.77 14.48 4.88
N GLY A 76 -20.49 14.15 5.00
CA GLY A 76 -19.39 15.11 4.96
C GLY A 76 -18.87 15.35 3.55
N PRO A 77 -18.25 16.52 3.30
CA PRO A 77 -17.64 16.82 2.01
C PRO A 77 -16.44 15.90 1.73
N LEU A 78 -16.28 15.53 0.46
CA LEU A 78 -15.15 14.73 0.01
C LEU A 78 -13.95 15.64 -0.28
N TYR A 79 -12.74 15.16 0.01
CA TYR A 79 -11.49 15.85 -0.31
C TYR A 79 -11.23 17.17 0.40
N GLU A 80 -11.88 17.46 1.53
CA GLU A 80 -11.62 18.71 2.28
C GLU A 80 -10.47 18.60 3.30
N THR A 81 -9.94 17.41 3.53
CA THR A 81 -8.90 17.21 4.56
C THR A 81 -7.54 16.89 3.94
N ALA A 82 -6.47 17.26 4.65
CA ALA A 82 -5.13 16.80 4.33
C ALA A 82 -5.06 15.27 4.24
N HIS A 83 -5.79 14.57 5.13
CA HIS A 83 -5.90 13.11 5.10
C HIS A 83 -6.35 12.60 3.73
N SER A 84 -7.41 13.15 3.14
CA SER A 84 -7.89 12.73 1.81
C SER A 84 -6.87 12.96 0.69
N TYR A 85 -6.20 14.12 0.64
CA TYR A 85 -5.21 14.40 -0.40
C TYR A 85 -3.99 13.48 -0.31
N PHE A 86 -3.44 13.29 0.89
CA PHE A 86 -2.30 12.39 1.10
C PHE A 86 -2.70 10.92 0.91
N ALA A 87 -3.94 10.53 1.21
CA ALA A 87 -4.46 9.19 0.92
C ALA A 87 -4.50 8.92 -0.59
N THR A 88 -4.97 9.88 -1.40
CA THR A 88 -4.96 9.77 -2.87
C THR A 88 -3.53 9.64 -3.40
N LEU A 89 -2.60 10.44 -2.88
CA LEU A 89 -1.18 10.36 -3.24
C LEU A 89 -0.59 8.98 -2.91
N ALA A 90 -0.81 8.48 -1.69
CA ALA A 90 -0.36 7.16 -1.28
C ALA A 90 -0.92 6.05 -2.18
N LEU A 91 -2.22 6.10 -2.52
CA LEU A 91 -2.85 5.16 -3.43
C LEU A 91 -2.19 5.18 -4.81
N GLY A 92 -1.96 6.38 -5.38
CA GLY A 92 -1.28 6.56 -6.66
C GLY A 92 0.15 5.99 -6.65
N LEU A 93 0.89 6.19 -5.57
CA LEU A 93 2.22 5.60 -5.40
C LEU A 93 2.17 4.07 -5.28
N PHE A 94 1.19 3.49 -4.58
CA PHE A 94 1.04 2.03 -4.51
C PHE A 94 0.67 1.42 -5.86
N TRP A 95 -0.23 2.05 -6.62
CA TRP A 95 -0.55 1.62 -7.98
C TRP A 95 0.67 1.68 -8.90
N THR A 96 1.43 2.78 -8.82
CA THR A 96 2.70 2.93 -9.53
C THR A 96 3.70 1.85 -9.14
N THR A 97 3.89 1.62 -7.85
CA THR A 97 4.77 0.57 -7.31
C THR A 97 4.37 -0.81 -7.83
N ALA A 98 3.08 -1.13 -7.84
CA ALA A 98 2.55 -2.40 -8.34
C ALA A 98 2.74 -2.55 -9.85
N TRP A 99 2.56 -1.47 -10.61
CA TRP A 99 2.82 -1.44 -12.05
C TRP A 99 4.31 -1.64 -12.36
N LEU A 100 5.20 -0.94 -11.65
CA LEU A 100 6.66 -1.12 -11.75
C LEU A 100 7.06 -2.56 -11.42
N GLY A 101 6.47 -3.15 -10.38
CA GLY A 101 6.69 -4.54 -10.00
C GLY A 101 6.30 -5.54 -11.11
N ARG A 102 5.21 -5.26 -11.85
CA ARG A 102 4.83 -6.05 -13.02
C ARG A 102 5.81 -5.88 -14.17
N ARG A 103 6.31 -4.67 -14.43
CA ARG A 103 7.32 -4.41 -15.47
C ARG A 103 8.66 -5.08 -15.17
N LEU A 104 9.09 -5.07 -13.91
CA LEU A 104 10.33 -5.73 -13.47
C LEU A 104 10.37 -7.23 -13.76
N ARG A 105 9.22 -7.91 -13.79
CA ARG A 105 9.18 -9.32 -14.18
C ARG A 105 9.52 -9.56 -15.64
N LYS A 106 9.17 -8.61 -16.51
CA LYS A 106 9.41 -8.71 -17.95
C LYS A 106 10.85 -8.28 -18.29
N ASN A 107 11.39 -7.36 -17.50
CA ASN A 107 12.73 -6.79 -17.67
C ASN A 107 13.65 -7.19 -16.51
N LEU A 108 13.90 -8.51 -16.37
CA LEU A 108 14.80 -9.04 -15.36
C LEU A 108 16.21 -8.48 -15.62
N GLY A 109 16.77 -7.77 -14.63
CA GLY A 109 18.10 -7.14 -14.74
C GLY A 109 18.09 -5.62 -14.92
N ASN A 110 16.92 -4.98 -15.05
CA ASN A 110 16.86 -3.51 -15.05
C ASN A 110 16.99 -2.98 -13.61
N ASP A 111 18.17 -2.46 -13.30
CA ASP A 111 18.55 -2.00 -11.96
C ASP A 111 17.88 -0.68 -11.58
N ASP A 112 17.77 0.26 -12.52
CA ASP A 112 17.10 1.55 -12.31
C ASP A 112 15.63 1.35 -11.96
N LEU A 113 14.93 0.54 -12.77
CA LEU A 113 13.52 0.22 -12.54
C LEU A 113 13.30 -0.43 -11.16
N ARG A 114 14.29 -1.21 -10.70
CA ARG A 114 14.26 -1.85 -9.39
C ARG A 114 14.47 -0.87 -8.25
N GLN A 115 15.37 0.10 -8.43
CA GLN A 115 15.55 1.19 -7.47
C GLN A 115 14.30 2.05 -7.39
N ILE A 116 13.75 2.48 -8.52
CA ILE A 116 12.52 3.28 -8.59
C ILE A 116 11.36 2.53 -7.92
N HIS A 117 11.18 1.24 -8.18
CA HIS A 117 10.17 0.42 -7.51
C HIS A 117 10.37 0.40 -5.98
N SER A 118 11.62 0.26 -5.52
CA SER A 118 11.94 0.20 -4.09
C SER A 118 11.67 1.55 -3.40
N TYR A 119 12.09 2.66 -4.01
CA TYR A 119 11.85 4.01 -3.51
C TYR A 119 10.37 4.36 -3.50
N CYS A 120 9.66 4.09 -4.60
CA CYS A 120 8.23 4.34 -4.71
C CYS A 120 7.44 3.53 -3.66
N GLY A 121 7.78 2.26 -3.48
CA GLY A 121 7.15 1.41 -2.46
C GLY A 121 7.42 1.89 -1.03
N PHE A 122 8.65 2.27 -0.72
CA PHE A 122 9.01 2.82 0.60
C PHE A 122 8.28 4.14 0.88
N LEU A 123 8.30 5.07 -0.07
CA LEU A 123 7.62 6.36 0.05
C LEU A 123 6.11 6.19 0.21
N ALA A 124 5.50 5.26 -0.55
CA ALA A 124 4.08 4.95 -0.43
C ALA A 124 3.72 4.46 0.98
N VAL A 125 4.50 3.53 1.56
CA VAL A 125 4.30 3.06 2.93
C VAL A 125 4.45 4.20 3.94
N PHE A 126 5.50 5.01 3.80
CA PHE A 126 5.74 6.15 4.69
C PHE A 126 4.56 7.13 4.69
N ILE A 127 4.10 7.56 3.51
CA ILE A 127 2.96 8.46 3.37
C ILE A 127 1.69 7.79 3.91
N ALA A 128 1.47 6.50 3.65
CA ALA A 128 0.27 5.81 4.13
C ALA A 128 0.22 5.69 5.66
N LEU A 129 1.37 5.48 6.33
CA LEU A 129 1.45 5.51 7.79
C LEU A 129 1.17 6.91 8.35
N PHE A 130 1.70 7.95 7.70
CA PHE A 130 1.39 9.33 8.05
C PHE A 130 -0.12 9.65 7.88
N VAL A 131 -0.72 9.21 6.78
CA VAL A 131 -2.17 9.32 6.50
C VAL A 131 -2.98 8.61 7.56
N ALA A 132 -2.55 7.43 8.03
CA ALA A 132 -3.23 6.72 9.11
C ALA A 132 -3.24 7.55 10.41
N VAL A 133 -2.12 8.18 10.77
CA VAL A 133 -2.06 9.09 11.94
C VAL A 133 -3.01 10.28 11.77
N LEU A 134 -3.06 10.90 10.59
CA LEU A 134 -4.02 11.97 10.31
C LEU A 134 -5.47 11.48 10.44
N GLY A 135 -5.78 10.29 9.91
CA GLY A 135 -7.13 9.72 9.96
C GLY A 135 -7.61 9.45 11.38
N MET A 136 -6.73 8.96 12.26
CA MET A 136 -7.06 8.74 13.68
C MET A 136 -7.42 10.03 14.42
N ARG A 137 -6.90 11.19 13.99
CA ARG A 137 -7.25 12.50 14.55
C ARG A 137 -8.61 13.02 14.08
N LEU A 138 -9.18 12.43 13.02
CA LEU A 138 -10.48 12.79 12.46
C LEU A 138 -11.61 11.89 13.00
N LEU A 139 -11.30 10.92 13.86
CA LEU A 139 -12.32 10.08 14.49
C LEU A 139 -13.12 10.90 15.52
N PRO A 140 -14.44 10.65 15.61
CA PRO A 140 -15.32 11.32 16.58
C PRO A 140 -15.12 10.82 18.01
#